data_AF-A0A3M6VW92-F1
#
_entry.id   AF-A0A3M6VW92-F1
#
_cell.length_a   1.000
_cell.length_b   1.000
_cell.length_c   1.000
_cell.angle_alpha   90.00
_cell.angle_beta   90.00
_cell.angle_gamma   90.00
#
_symmetry.space_group_name_H-M   'P 1'
#
loop_
_entity.id
_entity.type
_entity.pdbx_description
1 polymer ?
#
loop_
_entity_poly.entity_id
_entity_poly.type
_entity_poly.pdbx_seq_one_letter_code
_entity_poly.pdbx_strand_id
1 'polypeptide(L)'
;MSLYTSIHNFCTAQKAVGQTNNLSSNHRGAHLLGEELYHRLNDYLKRHLQGVHAEMVKHSDEALLTYYISQWKRYTTAGSYNNHLFRYLNRHWVKREMDEGKKDIYDIYTLHLVRWKEDMFGSTQNAVMDAVLRLVEKQRNGETIEQSKVKQVVDSFVALGIDEADSTKTNLEVYRQYFEKPYIEATQKYYQNESQSFLAENSVVDYMKKAERRLDEEKERVPLFLLAEIMQPLMKCCEGALIADHAVLMRDEFQILLDNDREEDMARMYKLLARIPEGLDPLRSRFENHVRRAGLLSVEKVADQGDGLEPKAYVDALLEVHTQYAALVQTAFTGESEFVRSLDNACREYINRNKVCAKNSARSPQMLAKHADNVLKRSTKATEEDDMEKMLNQVMTIFKYLEDKDVFQKFYSQTLAKRLVNGTSASPDAETSMISKLKDASGFEYTNKLQ
;
A
#
# COMPACT_ATOMS: atom_id res chain seq x y z
N MET A 1 -45.54 -10.57 -29.37
CA MET A 1 -46.11 -11.95 -29.36
C MET A 1 -46.13 -12.63 -30.73
N SER A 2 -46.35 -11.92 -31.85
CA SER A 2 -46.35 -12.54 -33.20
C SER A 2 -45.02 -13.21 -33.61
N LEU A 3 -43.88 -12.56 -33.38
CA LEU A 3 -42.55 -13.10 -33.73
C LEU A 3 -42.15 -14.34 -32.91
N TYR A 4 -42.42 -14.34 -31.60
CA TYR A 4 -42.15 -15.50 -30.73
C TYR A 4 -42.93 -16.74 -31.19
N THR A 5 -44.21 -16.54 -31.51
CA THR A 5 -45.09 -17.59 -32.05
C THR A 5 -44.61 -18.07 -33.41
N SER A 6 -44.11 -17.15 -34.26
CA SER A 6 -43.56 -17.50 -35.58
C SER A 6 -42.27 -18.33 -35.47
N ILE A 7 -41.38 -17.99 -34.54
CA ILE A 7 -40.14 -18.76 -34.30
C ILE A 7 -40.46 -20.12 -33.69
N HIS A 8 -41.39 -20.19 -32.74
CA HIS A 8 -41.89 -21.45 -32.21
C HIS A 8 -42.48 -22.33 -33.32
N ASN A 9 -43.34 -21.76 -34.16
CA ASN A 9 -43.96 -22.45 -35.29
C ASN A 9 -42.93 -22.89 -36.33
N PHE A 10 -41.88 -22.09 -36.57
CA PHE A 10 -40.80 -22.46 -37.48
C PHE A 10 -39.94 -23.61 -36.94
N CYS A 11 -39.60 -23.59 -35.64
CA CYS A 11 -38.84 -24.67 -35.00
C CYS A 11 -39.64 -25.98 -34.88
N THR A 12 -40.98 -25.89 -34.87
CA THR A 12 -41.89 -27.03 -34.77
C THR A 12 -42.54 -27.42 -36.10
N ALA A 13 -42.31 -26.66 -37.17
CA ALA A 13 -42.85 -26.96 -38.49
C ALA A 13 -42.22 -28.25 -39.02
N GLN A 14 -43.05 -29.19 -39.47
CA GLN A 14 -42.55 -30.29 -40.28
C GLN A 14 -42.23 -29.74 -41.66
N LYS A 15 -40.94 -29.61 -42.02
CA LYS A 15 -40.58 -29.60 -43.45
C LYS A 15 -41.13 -30.92 -44.01
N ALA A 16 -42.06 -30.82 -44.97
CA ALA A 16 -42.61 -31.95 -45.70
C ALA A 16 -41.50 -32.65 -46.49
N VAL A 17 -40.71 -33.48 -45.80
CA VAL A 17 -39.89 -34.51 -46.41
C VAL A 17 -40.78 -35.73 -46.49
N GLY A 18 -40.95 -36.25 -47.71
CA GLY A 18 -41.98 -37.18 -48.12
C GLY A 18 -42.32 -38.30 -47.13
N GLN A 19 -43.62 -38.61 -47.09
CA GLN A 19 -44.27 -39.71 -46.39
C GLN A 19 -43.36 -40.93 -46.20
N THR A 20 -42.85 -41.13 -44.99
CA THR A 20 -42.64 -42.46 -44.43
C THR A 20 -42.85 -42.40 -42.91
N ASN A 21 -43.80 -43.20 -42.43
CA ASN A 21 -44.16 -43.36 -41.03
C ASN A 21 -42.93 -43.77 -40.20
N ASN A 22 -42.51 -42.91 -39.26
CA ASN A 22 -41.78 -43.32 -38.06
C ASN A 22 -41.77 -42.18 -37.02
N LEU A 23 -42.12 -42.49 -35.76
CA LEU A 23 -42.09 -41.56 -34.61
C LEU A 23 -40.71 -40.91 -34.36
N SER A 24 -39.64 -41.44 -34.97
CA SER A 24 -38.27 -40.90 -34.95
C SER A 24 -38.04 -39.74 -35.95
N SER A 25 -38.89 -39.56 -36.96
CA SER A 25 -38.79 -38.51 -37.98
C SER A 25 -39.09 -37.11 -37.43
N ASN A 26 -40.04 -37.02 -36.48
CA ASN A 26 -40.45 -35.74 -35.88
C ASN A 26 -39.32 -35.01 -35.15
N HIS A 27 -38.37 -35.74 -34.57
CA HIS A 27 -37.23 -35.14 -33.89
C HIS A 27 -36.15 -34.64 -34.87
N ARG A 28 -36.01 -35.26 -36.06
CA ARG A 28 -35.05 -34.85 -37.09
C ARG A 28 -35.50 -33.60 -37.86
N GLY A 29 -36.81 -33.44 -38.11
CA GLY A 29 -37.34 -32.25 -38.80
C GLY A 29 -37.17 -30.95 -37.98
N ALA A 30 -37.48 -31.00 -36.68
CA ALA A 30 -37.27 -29.87 -35.76
C ALA A 30 -35.78 -29.57 -35.53
N HIS A 31 -34.92 -30.60 -35.62
CA HIS A 31 -33.47 -30.47 -35.49
C HIS A 31 -32.84 -29.70 -36.65
N LEU A 32 -33.17 -30.07 -37.89
CA LEU A 32 -32.68 -29.38 -39.11
C LEU A 32 -33.13 -27.91 -39.18
N LEU A 33 -34.36 -27.61 -38.72
CA LEU A 33 -34.89 -26.24 -38.73
C LEU A 33 -34.31 -25.38 -37.60
N GLY A 34 -34.01 -25.97 -36.45
CA GLY A 34 -33.29 -25.30 -35.36
C GLY A 34 -31.87 -24.92 -35.76
N GLU A 35 -31.14 -25.86 -36.37
CA GLU A 35 -29.79 -25.66 -36.91
C GLU A 35 -29.78 -24.59 -38.01
N GLU A 36 -30.69 -24.69 -38.98
CA GLU A 36 -30.80 -23.71 -40.07
C GLU A 36 -31.10 -22.29 -39.54
N LEU A 37 -31.96 -22.16 -38.53
CA LEU A 37 -32.29 -20.88 -37.92
C LEU A 37 -31.11 -20.29 -37.14
N TYR A 38 -30.37 -21.12 -36.41
CA TYR A 38 -29.16 -20.72 -35.68
C TYR A 38 -28.08 -20.20 -36.63
N HIS A 39 -27.78 -20.93 -37.71
CA HIS A 39 -26.79 -20.50 -38.70
C HIS A 39 -27.22 -19.23 -39.46
N ARG A 40 -28.51 -19.09 -39.81
CA ARG A 40 -29.00 -17.86 -40.45
C ARG A 40 -28.88 -16.64 -39.53
N LEU A 41 -29.18 -16.80 -38.25
CA LEU A 41 -28.98 -15.74 -37.26
C LEU A 41 -27.49 -15.41 -37.15
N ASN A 42 -26.64 -16.43 -37.10
CA ASN A 42 -25.20 -16.29 -37.02
C ASN A 42 -24.63 -15.48 -38.21
N ASP A 43 -25.01 -15.84 -39.43
CA ASP A 43 -24.60 -15.14 -40.64
C ASP A 43 -25.12 -13.70 -40.71
N TYR A 44 -26.33 -13.46 -40.21
CA TYR A 44 -26.86 -12.11 -40.10
C TYR A 44 -26.03 -11.25 -39.14
N LEU A 45 -25.67 -11.80 -37.97
CA LEU A 45 -24.83 -11.10 -36.99
C LEU A 45 -23.46 -10.76 -37.59
N LYS A 46 -22.82 -11.69 -38.29
CA LYS A 46 -21.54 -11.46 -38.99
C LYS A 46 -21.64 -10.30 -39.98
N ARG A 47 -22.62 -10.32 -40.89
CA ARG A 47 -22.80 -9.24 -41.89
C ARG A 47 -23.09 -7.90 -41.23
N HIS A 48 -23.86 -7.90 -40.14
CA HIS A 48 -24.14 -6.67 -39.39
C HIS A 48 -22.86 -6.11 -38.75
N LEU A 49 -22.07 -6.94 -38.08
CA LEU A 49 -20.82 -6.54 -37.43
C LEU A 49 -19.77 -6.07 -38.44
N GLN A 50 -19.70 -6.65 -39.64
CA GLN A 50 -18.84 -6.14 -40.72
C GLN A 50 -19.17 -4.69 -41.09
N GLY A 51 -20.46 -4.33 -41.17
CA GLY A 51 -20.88 -2.95 -41.43
C GLY A 51 -20.53 -2.01 -40.28
N VAL A 52 -20.72 -2.47 -39.03
CA VAL A 52 -20.37 -1.70 -37.83
C VAL A 52 -18.84 -1.48 -37.75
N HIS A 53 -18.06 -2.51 -38.05
CA HIS A 53 -16.61 -2.45 -38.08
C HIS A 53 -16.09 -1.45 -39.11
N ALA A 54 -16.62 -1.50 -40.33
CA ALA A 54 -16.25 -0.59 -41.42
C ALA A 54 -16.49 0.89 -41.08
N GLU A 55 -17.54 1.19 -40.30
CA GLU A 55 -17.78 2.54 -39.78
C GLU A 55 -16.86 2.87 -38.59
N MET A 56 -16.62 1.90 -37.69
CA MET A 56 -15.77 2.09 -36.51
C MET A 56 -14.35 2.54 -36.87
N VAL A 57 -13.75 1.94 -37.91
CA VAL A 57 -12.38 2.26 -38.36
C VAL A 57 -12.24 3.70 -38.86
N LYS A 58 -13.33 4.39 -39.18
CA LYS A 58 -13.32 5.81 -39.58
C LYS A 58 -13.18 6.77 -38.40
N HIS A 59 -13.38 6.28 -37.17
CA HIS A 59 -13.31 7.08 -35.96
C HIS A 59 -11.98 6.86 -35.23
N SER A 60 -11.50 7.90 -34.54
CA SER A 60 -10.33 7.83 -33.66
C SER A 60 -10.65 8.39 -32.28
N ASP A 61 -9.82 8.06 -31.29
CA ASP A 61 -9.84 8.68 -29.96
C ASP A 61 -11.22 8.59 -29.27
N GLU A 62 -11.71 9.71 -28.75
CA GLU A 62 -12.98 9.78 -28.02
C GLU A 62 -14.20 9.53 -28.92
N ALA A 63 -14.12 9.89 -30.20
CA ALA A 63 -15.15 9.56 -31.17
C ALA A 63 -15.24 8.05 -31.37
N LEU A 64 -14.08 7.36 -31.42
CA LEU A 64 -14.02 5.89 -31.47
C LEU A 64 -14.67 5.27 -30.25
N LEU A 65 -14.35 5.74 -29.04
CA LEU A 65 -14.94 5.23 -27.80
C LEU A 65 -16.44 5.46 -27.76
N THR A 66 -16.90 6.65 -28.12
CA THR A 66 -18.32 6.99 -28.13
C THR A 66 -19.09 6.11 -29.11
N TYR A 67 -18.53 5.88 -30.30
CA TYR A 67 -19.09 4.96 -31.29
C TYR A 67 -19.11 3.52 -30.78
N TYR A 68 -17.98 3.01 -30.28
CA TYR A 68 -17.85 1.66 -29.73
C TYR A 68 -18.87 1.40 -28.63
N ILE A 69 -18.98 2.30 -27.64
CA ILE A 69 -19.90 2.17 -26.52
C ILE A 69 -21.36 2.18 -26.99
N SER A 70 -21.71 3.08 -27.91
CA SER A 70 -23.06 3.16 -28.46
C SER A 70 -23.46 1.85 -29.17
N GLN A 71 -22.57 1.33 -30.02
CA GLN A 71 -22.80 0.08 -30.73
C GLN A 71 -22.80 -1.13 -29.78
N TRP A 72 -21.90 -1.17 -28.81
CA TRP A 72 -21.85 -2.22 -27.78
C TRP A 72 -23.16 -2.29 -27.00
N LYS A 73 -23.66 -1.14 -26.51
CA LYS A 73 -24.92 -1.08 -25.77
C LYS A 73 -26.11 -1.50 -26.63
N ARG A 74 -26.18 -1.00 -27.87
CA ARG A 74 -27.24 -1.37 -28.82
C ARG A 74 -27.20 -2.87 -29.14
N TYR A 75 -26.02 -3.41 -29.39
CA TYR A 75 -25.81 -4.80 -29.78
C TYR A 75 -26.11 -5.79 -28.64
N THR A 76 -25.62 -5.51 -27.42
CA THR A 76 -25.90 -6.34 -26.24
C THR A 76 -27.37 -6.25 -25.81
N THR A 77 -28.00 -5.09 -25.94
CA THR A 77 -29.45 -4.92 -25.73
C THR A 77 -30.23 -5.78 -26.74
N ALA A 78 -29.88 -5.71 -28.03
CA ALA A 78 -30.49 -6.55 -29.06
C ALA A 78 -30.25 -8.04 -28.79
N GLY A 79 -29.06 -8.42 -28.32
CA GLY A 79 -28.74 -9.78 -27.88
C GLY A 79 -29.65 -10.28 -26.78
N SER A 80 -29.97 -9.45 -25.77
CA SER A 80 -30.90 -9.81 -24.69
C SER A 80 -32.32 -10.03 -25.21
N TYR A 81 -32.81 -9.14 -26.08
CA TYR A 81 -34.13 -9.31 -26.72
C TYR A 81 -34.18 -10.56 -27.61
N ASN A 82 -33.13 -10.79 -28.40
CA ASN A 82 -33.01 -11.98 -29.24
C ASN A 82 -32.97 -13.24 -28.36
N ASN A 83 -32.21 -13.24 -27.27
CA ASN A 83 -32.16 -14.36 -26.34
C ASN A 83 -33.55 -14.72 -25.78
N HIS A 84 -34.36 -13.72 -25.46
CA HIS A 84 -35.74 -13.93 -25.03
C HIS A 84 -36.64 -14.44 -26.17
N LEU A 85 -36.49 -13.88 -27.36
CA LEU A 85 -37.28 -14.25 -28.54
C LEU A 85 -36.99 -15.69 -29.00
N PHE A 86 -35.74 -16.12 -28.93
CA PHE A 86 -35.26 -17.45 -29.31
C PHE A 86 -35.22 -18.44 -28.13
N ARG A 87 -35.94 -18.16 -27.04
CA ARG A 87 -35.94 -19.00 -25.83
C ARG A 87 -36.30 -20.47 -26.11
N TYR A 88 -37.20 -20.72 -27.06
CA TYR A 88 -37.54 -22.08 -27.47
C TYR A 88 -36.34 -22.80 -28.12
N LEU A 89 -35.63 -22.12 -29.02
CA LEU A 89 -34.43 -22.63 -29.67
C LEU A 89 -33.33 -22.93 -28.64
N ASN A 90 -33.10 -22.01 -27.70
CA ASN A 90 -32.16 -22.20 -26.60
C ASN A 90 -32.49 -23.45 -25.76
N ARG A 91 -33.76 -23.62 -25.40
CA ARG A 91 -34.19 -24.71 -24.50
C ARG A 91 -34.13 -26.10 -25.15
N HIS A 92 -34.47 -26.20 -26.43
CA HIS A 92 -34.72 -27.49 -27.07
C HIS A 92 -33.62 -27.93 -28.05
N TRP A 93 -33.04 -26.99 -28.80
CA TRP A 93 -32.00 -27.30 -29.77
C TRP A 93 -30.62 -27.01 -29.18
N VAL A 94 -30.33 -25.75 -28.81
CA VAL A 94 -28.99 -25.35 -28.28
C VAL A 94 -28.59 -26.21 -27.09
N LYS A 95 -29.46 -26.37 -26.09
CA LYS A 95 -29.15 -27.19 -24.92
C LYS A 95 -28.80 -28.63 -25.28
N ARG A 96 -29.51 -29.23 -26.24
CA ARG A 96 -29.24 -30.60 -26.69
C ARG A 96 -27.88 -30.68 -27.39
N GLU A 97 -27.58 -29.73 -28.27
CA GLU A 97 -26.30 -29.70 -28.98
C GLU A 97 -25.10 -29.48 -28.04
N MET A 98 -25.29 -28.68 -27.00
CA MET A 98 -24.32 -28.53 -25.91
C MET A 98 -24.14 -29.84 -25.11
N ASP A 99 -25.24 -30.52 -24.76
CA ASP A 99 -25.22 -31.81 -24.06
C ASP A 99 -24.58 -32.93 -24.92
N GLU A 100 -24.69 -32.84 -26.25
CA GLU A 100 -24.03 -33.73 -27.23
C GLU A 100 -22.54 -33.40 -27.43
N GLY A 101 -22.00 -32.39 -26.75
CA GLY A 101 -20.57 -32.07 -26.70
C GLY A 101 -20.07 -31.17 -27.82
N LYS A 102 -20.94 -30.50 -28.58
CA LYS A 102 -20.52 -29.51 -29.57
C LYS A 102 -20.11 -28.20 -28.89
N LYS A 103 -18.82 -27.90 -28.94
CA LYS A 103 -18.21 -26.72 -28.28
C LYS A 103 -18.50 -25.38 -28.98
N ASP A 104 -18.87 -25.41 -30.26
CA ASP A 104 -19.07 -24.19 -31.07
C ASP A 104 -20.52 -23.65 -31.01
N ILE A 105 -21.39 -24.27 -30.21
CA ILE A 105 -22.79 -23.89 -30.08
C ILE A 105 -23.02 -23.28 -28.70
N TYR A 106 -23.46 -22.03 -28.74
CA TYR A 106 -23.75 -21.22 -27.57
C TYR A 106 -25.22 -20.79 -27.54
N ASP A 107 -25.75 -20.48 -26.35
CA ASP A 107 -27.02 -19.79 -26.24
C ASP A 107 -27.00 -18.47 -27.01
N ILE A 108 -28.18 -18.00 -27.44
CA ILE A 108 -28.25 -16.85 -28.34
C ILE A 108 -27.58 -15.60 -27.74
N TYR A 109 -27.62 -15.37 -26.44
CA TYR A 109 -26.92 -14.22 -25.85
C TYR A 109 -25.41 -14.39 -25.93
N THR A 110 -24.89 -15.55 -25.52
CA THR A 110 -23.47 -15.88 -25.62
C THR A 110 -22.98 -15.87 -27.07
N LEU A 111 -23.80 -16.32 -28.04
CA LEU A 111 -23.49 -16.21 -29.47
C LEU A 111 -23.25 -14.75 -29.90
N HIS A 112 -24.03 -13.79 -29.40
CA HIS A 112 -23.78 -12.38 -29.68
C HIS A 112 -22.42 -11.96 -29.12
N LEU A 113 -22.08 -12.34 -27.89
CA LEU A 113 -20.80 -12.00 -27.27
C LEU A 113 -19.61 -12.63 -28.00
N VAL A 114 -19.71 -13.91 -28.40
CA VAL A 114 -18.68 -14.60 -29.21
C VAL A 114 -18.48 -13.89 -30.54
N ARG A 115 -19.57 -13.50 -31.22
CA ARG A 115 -19.47 -12.76 -32.48
C ARG A 115 -18.86 -11.38 -32.32
N TRP A 116 -19.22 -10.67 -31.26
CA TRP A 116 -18.54 -9.42 -30.95
C TRP A 116 -17.05 -9.62 -30.69
N LYS A 117 -16.67 -10.67 -29.97
CA LYS A 117 -15.27 -11.01 -29.69
C LYS A 117 -14.48 -11.29 -30.98
N GLU A 118 -15.02 -12.13 -31.86
CA GLU A 118 -14.35 -12.53 -33.10
C GLU A 118 -14.35 -11.44 -34.16
N ASP A 119 -15.50 -10.84 -34.44
CA ASP A 119 -15.69 -9.97 -35.60
C ASP A 119 -15.38 -8.49 -35.31
N MET A 120 -15.48 -8.05 -34.06
CA MET A 120 -15.19 -6.66 -33.66
C MET A 120 -13.91 -6.56 -32.82
N PHE A 121 -13.90 -7.20 -31.66
CA PHE A 121 -12.85 -7.04 -30.65
C PHE A 121 -11.48 -7.42 -31.22
N GLY A 122 -11.37 -8.59 -31.84
CA GLY A 122 -10.12 -9.17 -32.37
C GLY A 122 -9.23 -8.23 -33.20
N SER A 123 -9.80 -7.23 -33.87
CA SER A 123 -9.06 -6.26 -34.69
C SER A 123 -9.08 -4.82 -34.13
N THR A 124 -9.98 -4.50 -33.20
CA THR A 124 -10.18 -3.13 -32.72
C THR A 124 -9.76 -2.92 -31.27
N GLN A 125 -9.51 -4.00 -30.51
CA GLN A 125 -9.15 -3.98 -29.09
C GLN A 125 -8.00 -3.01 -28.74
N ASN A 126 -6.93 -2.99 -29.55
CA ASN A 126 -5.77 -2.14 -29.30
C ASN A 126 -6.12 -0.66 -29.51
N ALA A 127 -6.84 -0.32 -30.58
CA ALA A 127 -7.25 1.06 -30.85
C ALA A 127 -8.22 1.59 -29.78
N VAL A 128 -9.14 0.75 -29.31
CA VAL A 128 -10.05 1.07 -28.19
C VAL A 128 -9.24 1.26 -26.90
N MET A 129 -8.29 0.37 -26.62
CA MET A 129 -7.45 0.47 -25.44
C MET A 129 -6.57 1.73 -25.48
N ASP A 130 -5.94 2.05 -26.60
CA ASP A 130 -5.13 3.26 -26.78
C ASP A 130 -5.95 4.53 -26.59
N ALA A 131 -7.22 4.54 -27.00
CA ALA A 131 -8.11 5.65 -26.75
C ALA A 131 -8.47 5.77 -25.25
N VAL A 132 -8.69 4.65 -24.55
CA VAL A 132 -8.88 4.64 -23.09
C VAL A 132 -7.64 5.16 -22.37
N LEU A 133 -6.44 4.71 -22.75
CA LEU A 133 -5.18 5.14 -22.16
C LEU A 133 -4.99 6.66 -22.32
N ARG A 134 -5.29 7.21 -23.49
CA ARG A 134 -5.26 8.66 -23.74
C ARG A 134 -6.25 9.43 -22.87
N LEU A 135 -7.46 8.91 -22.65
CA LEU A 135 -8.40 9.54 -21.70
C LEU A 135 -7.87 9.50 -20.26
N VAL A 136 -7.30 8.38 -19.83
CA VAL A 136 -6.73 8.24 -18.49
C VAL A 136 -5.53 9.17 -18.30
N GLU A 137 -4.70 9.32 -19.33
CA GLU A 137 -3.58 10.27 -19.33
C GLU A 137 -4.05 11.72 -19.20
N LYS A 138 -5.08 12.13 -19.96
CA LYS A 138 -5.72 13.44 -19.80
C LYS A 138 -6.21 13.67 -18.37
N GLN A 139 -6.84 12.65 -17.77
CA GLN A 139 -7.28 12.73 -16.37
C GLN A 139 -6.11 12.89 -15.39
N ARG A 140 -4.99 12.18 -15.60
CA ARG A 140 -3.78 12.32 -14.78
C ARG A 140 -3.15 13.71 -14.89
N ASN A 141 -3.30 14.35 -16.05
CA ASN A 141 -2.89 15.73 -16.29
C ASN A 141 -3.87 16.78 -15.71
N GLY A 142 -4.96 16.34 -15.07
CA GLY A 142 -5.93 17.21 -14.41
C GLY A 142 -7.12 17.62 -15.28
N GLU A 143 -7.26 17.06 -16.48
CA GLU A 143 -8.42 17.31 -17.33
C GLU A 143 -9.66 16.53 -16.86
N THR A 144 -10.84 17.13 -16.97
CA THR A 144 -12.11 16.44 -16.70
C THR A 144 -12.44 15.49 -17.84
N ILE A 145 -12.64 14.21 -17.52
CA ILE A 145 -13.04 13.18 -18.49
C ILE A 145 -14.39 12.56 -18.15
N GLU A 146 -15.07 12.02 -19.17
CA GLU A 146 -16.26 11.20 -18.99
C GLU A 146 -15.89 9.80 -18.48
N GLN A 147 -15.78 9.64 -17.16
CA GLN A 147 -15.41 8.38 -16.49
C GLN A 147 -16.34 7.20 -16.86
N SER A 148 -17.61 7.49 -17.19
CA SER A 148 -18.57 6.49 -17.65
C SER A 148 -18.16 5.81 -18.95
N LYS A 149 -17.37 6.47 -19.80
CA LYS A 149 -16.85 5.86 -21.04
C LYS A 149 -15.85 4.76 -20.71
N VAL A 150 -14.91 5.03 -19.82
CA VAL A 150 -13.91 4.04 -19.38
C VAL A 150 -14.58 2.84 -18.72
N LYS A 151 -15.54 3.10 -17.81
CA LYS A 151 -16.29 2.04 -17.13
C LYS A 151 -17.03 1.12 -18.11
N GLN A 152 -17.69 1.68 -19.11
CA GLN A 152 -18.41 0.88 -20.11
C GLN A 152 -17.47 0.02 -20.98
N VAL A 153 -16.25 0.50 -21.24
CA VAL A 153 -15.24 -0.30 -21.94
C VAL A 153 -14.72 -1.43 -21.04
N VAL A 154 -14.46 -1.15 -19.76
CA VAL A 154 -14.09 -2.17 -18.77
C VAL A 154 -15.16 -3.27 -18.69
N ASP A 155 -16.42 -2.88 -18.51
CA ASP A 155 -17.56 -3.80 -18.44
C ASP A 155 -17.66 -4.65 -19.73
N SER A 156 -17.36 -4.05 -20.89
CA SER A 156 -17.33 -4.75 -22.18
C SER A 156 -16.22 -5.80 -22.24
N PHE A 157 -14.99 -5.47 -21.84
CA PHE A 157 -13.85 -6.39 -21.87
C PHE A 157 -14.05 -7.58 -20.91
N VAL A 158 -14.71 -7.33 -19.78
CA VAL A 158 -15.11 -8.37 -18.81
C VAL A 158 -16.18 -9.28 -19.39
N ALA A 159 -17.21 -8.72 -20.04
CA ALA A 159 -18.29 -9.50 -20.65
C ALA A 159 -17.80 -10.39 -21.81
N LEU A 160 -16.72 -10.03 -22.49
CA LEU A 160 -16.10 -10.83 -23.56
C LEU A 160 -15.24 -11.99 -23.03
N GLY A 161 -15.08 -12.05 -21.71
CA GLY A 161 -14.47 -13.11 -20.94
C GLY A 161 -15.31 -14.38 -20.82
N ILE A 162 -15.66 -14.99 -21.96
CA ILE A 162 -16.51 -16.20 -22.03
C ILE A 162 -15.63 -17.44 -21.81
N ASP A 163 -16.03 -18.31 -20.89
CA ASP A 163 -15.42 -19.63 -20.69
C ASP A 163 -16.06 -20.65 -21.67
N GLU A 164 -15.24 -21.30 -22.49
CA GLU A 164 -15.66 -22.30 -23.49
C GLU A 164 -16.23 -23.58 -22.85
N ALA A 165 -15.91 -23.86 -21.59
CA ALA A 165 -16.40 -25.03 -20.86
C ALA A 165 -17.67 -24.72 -20.03
N ASP A 166 -17.89 -23.46 -19.65
CA ASP A 166 -19.03 -23.05 -18.84
C ASP A 166 -19.38 -21.58 -19.07
N SER A 167 -20.36 -21.32 -19.96
CA SER A 167 -20.81 -19.97 -20.29
C SER A 167 -21.41 -19.19 -19.10
N THR A 168 -21.60 -19.83 -17.94
CA THR A 168 -22.07 -19.17 -16.71
C THR A 168 -20.94 -18.66 -15.82
N LYS A 169 -19.68 -19.03 -16.10
CA LYS A 169 -18.51 -18.56 -15.36
C LYS A 169 -17.88 -17.35 -16.05
N THR A 170 -17.57 -16.33 -15.25
CA THR A 170 -16.82 -15.16 -15.70
C THR A 170 -15.34 -15.51 -15.80
N ASN A 171 -14.76 -15.42 -17.00
CA ASN A 171 -13.32 -15.56 -17.23
C ASN A 171 -12.68 -14.18 -17.47
N LEU A 172 -11.77 -13.74 -16.61
CA LEU A 172 -11.14 -12.42 -16.73
C LEU A 172 -9.91 -12.38 -17.66
N GLU A 173 -9.62 -13.44 -18.41
CA GLU A 173 -8.46 -13.52 -19.29
C GLU A 173 -8.42 -12.41 -20.34
N VAL A 174 -9.54 -12.12 -21.01
CA VAL A 174 -9.63 -11.04 -22.00
C VAL A 174 -9.35 -9.69 -21.35
N TYR A 175 -9.93 -9.45 -20.17
CA TYR A 175 -9.66 -8.24 -19.39
C TYR A 175 -8.18 -8.14 -19.00
N ARG A 176 -7.59 -9.20 -18.44
CA ARG A 176 -6.20 -9.25 -18.01
C ARG A 176 -5.23 -8.97 -19.16
N GLN A 177 -5.46 -9.59 -20.32
CA GLN A 177 -4.57 -9.50 -21.46
C GLN A 177 -4.67 -8.15 -22.19
N TYR A 178 -5.88 -7.67 -22.46
CA TYR A 178 -6.10 -6.52 -23.35
C TYR A 178 -6.42 -5.22 -22.62
N PHE A 179 -6.77 -5.27 -21.32
CA PHE A 179 -7.01 -4.09 -20.52
C PHE A 179 -5.97 -3.94 -19.41
N GLU A 180 -5.89 -4.90 -18.50
CA GLU A 180 -5.09 -4.79 -17.28
C GLU A 180 -3.60 -4.60 -17.58
N LYS A 181 -3.03 -5.48 -18.42
CA LYS A 181 -1.61 -5.43 -18.78
C LYS A 181 -1.25 -4.12 -19.51
N PRO A 182 -1.92 -3.70 -20.60
CA PRO A 182 -1.62 -2.41 -21.24
C PRO A 182 -1.84 -1.21 -20.32
N TYR A 183 -2.85 -1.25 -19.44
CA TYR A 183 -3.10 -0.20 -18.45
C TYR A 183 -1.92 -0.04 -17.48
N ILE A 184 -1.42 -1.14 -16.94
CA ILE A 184 -0.28 -1.14 -16.02
C ILE A 184 1.00 -0.67 -16.73
N GLU A 185 1.29 -1.20 -17.92
CA GLU A 185 2.47 -0.82 -18.71
C GLU A 185 2.48 0.69 -19.05
N ALA A 186 1.33 1.22 -19.49
CA ALA A 186 1.19 2.65 -19.76
C ALA A 186 1.32 3.49 -18.49
N THR A 187 0.80 3.01 -17.36
CA THR A 187 0.92 3.67 -16.06
C THR A 187 2.36 3.72 -15.58
N GLN A 188 3.11 2.62 -15.73
CA GLN A 188 4.52 2.55 -15.40
C GLN A 188 5.30 3.60 -16.19
N LYS A 189 5.13 3.61 -17.51
CA LYS A 189 5.84 4.55 -18.40
C LYS A 189 5.49 6.01 -18.10
N TYR A 190 4.22 6.29 -17.84
CA TYR A 190 3.77 7.63 -17.45
C TYR A 190 4.48 8.11 -16.17
N TYR A 191 4.46 7.30 -15.11
CA TYR A 191 5.07 7.71 -13.84
C TYR A 191 6.60 7.71 -13.86
N GLN A 192 7.24 6.87 -14.67
CA GLN A 192 8.69 6.94 -14.88
C GLN A 192 9.09 8.26 -15.55
N ASN A 193 8.38 8.67 -16.60
CA ASN A 193 8.66 9.94 -17.28
C ASN A 193 8.33 11.15 -16.39
N GLU A 194 7.19 11.12 -15.70
CA GLU A 194 6.77 12.21 -14.81
C GLU A 194 7.73 12.36 -13.63
N SER A 195 8.13 11.26 -12.98
CA SER A 195 9.03 11.31 -11.82
C SER A 195 10.41 11.85 -12.19
N GLN A 196 11.00 11.37 -13.29
CA GLN A 196 12.29 11.85 -13.78
C GLN A 196 12.26 13.34 -14.14
N SER A 197 11.22 13.77 -14.87
CA SER A 197 11.07 15.18 -15.24
C SER A 197 10.87 16.07 -14.01
N PHE A 198 10.07 15.61 -13.04
CA PHE A 198 9.80 16.39 -11.84
C PHE A 198 11.03 16.52 -10.93
N LEU A 199 11.80 15.45 -10.77
CA LEU A 199 13.05 15.44 -9.98
C LEU A 199 14.16 16.28 -10.63
N ALA A 200 14.14 16.47 -11.94
CA ALA A 200 15.10 17.35 -12.62
C ALA A 200 14.90 18.84 -12.28
N GLU A 201 13.67 19.23 -11.94
CA GLU A 201 13.29 20.64 -11.74
C GLU A 201 13.00 20.99 -10.27
N ASN A 202 12.73 19.99 -9.41
CA ASN A 202 12.22 20.20 -8.05
C ASN A 202 13.04 19.44 -7.00
N SER A 203 12.83 19.80 -5.73
CA SER A 203 13.49 19.11 -4.61
C SER A 203 12.95 17.70 -4.39
N VAL A 204 13.76 16.85 -3.74
CA VAL A 204 13.33 15.49 -3.33
C VAL A 204 12.13 15.54 -2.38
N VAL A 205 12.04 16.56 -1.53
CA VAL A 205 10.91 16.74 -0.61
C VAL A 205 9.61 17.03 -1.35
N ASP A 206 9.64 17.91 -2.36
CA ASP A 206 8.47 18.19 -3.18
C ASP A 206 8.08 16.97 -4.01
N TYR A 207 9.07 16.20 -4.47
CA TYR A 207 8.82 14.93 -5.13
C TYR A 207 8.11 13.93 -4.22
N MET A 208 8.53 13.77 -2.96
CA MET A 208 7.86 12.88 -2.00
C MET A 208 6.40 13.27 -1.79
N LYS A 209 6.09 14.57 -1.68
CA LYS A 209 4.70 15.06 -1.58
C LYS A 209 3.89 14.73 -2.84
N LYS A 210 4.49 14.90 -4.01
CA LYS A 210 3.86 14.55 -5.29
C LYS A 210 3.64 13.05 -5.42
N ALA A 211 4.61 12.21 -5.04
CA ALA A 211 4.51 10.76 -5.08
C ALA A 211 3.39 10.24 -4.16
N GLU A 212 3.29 10.76 -2.92
CA GLU A 212 2.19 10.45 -1.99
C GLU A 212 0.83 10.77 -2.63
N ARG A 213 0.68 11.98 -3.18
CA ARG A 213 -0.56 12.39 -3.86
C ARG A 213 -0.90 11.50 -5.06
N ARG A 214 0.07 11.16 -5.91
CA ARG A 214 -0.15 10.30 -7.08
C ARG A 214 -0.57 8.88 -6.70
N LEU A 215 -0.01 8.32 -5.62
CA LEU A 215 -0.42 7.01 -5.12
C LEU A 215 -1.86 7.02 -4.61
N ASP A 216 -2.26 8.07 -3.90
CA ASP A 216 -3.65 8.22 -3.43
C ASP A 216 -4.61 8.44 -4.60
N GLU A 217 -4.25 9.28 -5.58
CA GLU A 217 -5.03 9.50 -6.81
C GLU A 217 -5.27 8.19 -7.58
N GLU A 218 -4.28 7.32 -7.74
CA GLU A 218 -4.47 6.00 -8.38
C GLU A 218 -5.35 5.07 -7.56
N LYS A 219 -5.17 5.05 -6.24
CA LYS A 219 -6.00 4.24 -5.34
C LYS A 219 -7.47 4.67 -5.37
N GLU A 220 -7.73 5.98 -5.39
CA GLU A 220 -9.08 6.53 -5.49
C GLU A 220 -9.69 6.34 -6.89
N ARG A 221 -8.86 6.27 -7.93
CA ARG A 221 -9.31 6.06 -9.32
C ARG A 221 -9.91 4.68 -9.55
N VAL A 222 -9.34 3.63 -8.94
CA VAL A 222 -9.78 2.24 -9.14
C VAL A 222 -11.29 2.06 -8.90
N PRO A 223 -11.88 2.43 -7.75
CA PRO A 223 -13.31 2.21 -7.51
C PRO A 223 -14.24 3.05 -8.39
N LEU A 224 -13.75 4.09 -9.06
CA LEU A 224 -14.59 4.96 -9.91
C LEU A 224 -15.00 4.24 -11.21
N PHE A 225 -14.05 3.57 -11.87
CA PHE A 225 -14.28 2.99 -13.20
C PHE A 225 -13.45 1.74 -13.56
N LEU A 226 -12.64 1.20 -12.65
CA LEU A 226 -11.85 -0.02 -12.88
C LEU A 226 -12.37 -1.21 -12.07
N LEU A 227 -11.91 -2.42 -12.39
CA LEU A 227 -12.17 -3.61 -11.57
C LEU A 227 -11.29 -3.59 -10.31
N ALA A 228 -11.84 -4.07 -9.19
CA ALA A 228 -11.09 -4.13 -7.93
C ALA A 228 -9.82 -5.00 -8.01
N GLU A 229 -9.79 -6.00 -8.89
CA GLU A 229 -8.65 -6.91 -9.06
C GLU A 229 -7.36 -6.19 -9.51
N ILE A 230 -7.48 -5.09 -10.28
CA ILE A 230 -6.31 -4.33 -10.75
C ILE A 230 -5.60 -3.57 -9.61
N MET A 231 -6.25 -3.37 -8.46
CA MET A 231 -5.73 -2.55 -7.36
C MET A 231 -4.33 -3.00 -6.93
N GLN A 232 -4.17 -4.29 -6.61
CA GLN A 232 -2.90 -4.83 -6.13
C GLN A 232 -1.76 -4.70 -7.16
N PRO A 233 -1.92 -5.19 -8.42
CA PRO A 233 -0.85 -5.08 -9.41
C PRO A 233 -0.58 -3.63 -9.83
N LEU A 234 -1.60 -2.76 -9.88
CA LEU A 234 -1.43 -1.34 -10.18
C LEU A 234 -0.64 -0.62 -9.08
N MET A 235 -1.00 -0.82 -7.81
CA MET A 235 -0.29 -0.19 -6.71
C MET A 235 1.17 -0.65 -6.65
N LYS A 236 1.45 -1.94 -6.87
CA LYS A 236 2.82 -2.46 -6.95
C LYS A 236 3.61 -1.82 -8.10
N CYS A 237 2.97 -1.60 -9.25
CA CYS A 237 3.59 -0.90 -10.38
C CYS A 237 3.91 0.56 -10.02
N CYS A 238 2.97 1.28 -9.41
CA CYS A 238 3.17 2.66 -8.98
C CYS A 238 4.26 2.76 -7.90
N GLU A 239 4.30 1.85 -6.93
CA GLU A 239 5.33 1.78 -5.90
C GLU A 239 6.71 1.51 -6.51
N GLY A 240 6.79 0.67 -7.55
CA GLY A 240 8.01 0.49 -8.34
C GLY A 240 8.48 1.80 -8.99
N ALA A 241 7.63 2.39 -9.83
CA ALA A 241 7.98 3.57 -10.63
C ALA A 241 8.19 4.86 -9.82
N LEU A 242 7.44 5.05 -8.73
CA LEU A 242 7.47 6.28 -7.93
C LEU A 242 8.39 6.17 -6.70
N ILE A 243 8.57 4.97 -6.13
CA ILE A 243 9.33 4.80 -4.89
C ILE A 243 10.62 4.04 -5.14
N ALA A 244 10.54 2.80 -5.66
CA ALA A 244 11.70 1.93 -5.77
C ALA A 244 12.78 2.51 -6.70
N ASP A 245 12.39 3.03 -7.87
CA ASP A 245 13.30 3.63 -8.86
C ASP A 245 14.08 4.85 -8.28
N HIS A 246 13.51 5.54 -7.29
CA HIS A 246 14.06 6.77 -6.69
C HIS A 246 14.46 6.63 -5.22
N ALA A 247 14.46 5.40 -4.69
CA ALA A 247 14.68 5.15 -3.27
C ALA A 247 16.06 5.62 -2.79
N VAL A 248 17.09 5.51 -3.63
CA VAL A 248 18.45 5.96 -3.33
C VAL A 248 18.50 7.48 -3.11
N LEU A 249 17.86 8.25 -4.01
CA LEU A 249 17.79 9.71 -3.89
C LEU A 249 17.05 10.14 -2.61
N MET A 250 15.94 9.48 -2.28
CA MET A 250 15.23 9.73 -1.01
C MET A 250 16.13 9.42 0.21
N ARG A 251 16.83 8.28 0.20
CA ARG A 251 17.75 7.88 1.28
C ARG A 251 18.89 8.88 1.45
N ASP A 252 19.39 9.45 0.37
CA ASP A 252 20.46 10.45 0.41
C ASP A 252 20.01 11.76 1.05
N GLU A 253 18.78 12.19 0.76
CA GLU A 253 18.16 13.38 1.36
C GLU A 253 17.88 13.21 2.87
N PHE A 254 17.74 11.98 3.36
CA PHE A 254 17.37 11.70 4.76
C PHE A 254 18.31 12.36 5.78
N GLN A 255 19.61 12.44 5.49
CA GLN A 255 20.57 13.07 6.39
C GLN A 255 20.30 14.58 6.54
N ILE A 256 19.91 15.25 5.45
CA ILE A 256 19.59 16.67 5.43
C ILE A 256 18.31 16.92 6.23
N LEU A 257 17.32 16.02 6.14
CA LEU A 257 16.09 16.13 6.92
C LEU A 257 16.33 15.97 8.42
N LEU A 258 17.22 15.06 8.81
CA LEU A 258 17.65 14.87 10.20
C LEU A 258 18.39 16.10 10.72
N ASP A 259 19.35 16.64 9.95
CA ASP A 259 20.17 17.78 10.37
C ASP A 259 19.35 19.10 10.46
N ASN A 260 18.18 19.18 9.84
CA ASN A 260 17.27 20.34 9.88
C ASN A 260 15.95 20.08 10.65
N ASP A 261 15.86 18.98 11.40
CA ASP A 261 14.68 18.62 12.20
C ASP A 261 13.34 18.64 11.42
N ARG A 262 13.35 18.22 10.15
CA ARG A 262 12.15 18.21 9.29
C ARG A 262 11.27 16.97 9.53
N GLU A 263 10.61 16.91 10.68
CA GLU A 263 9.85 15.73 11.14
C GLU A 263 8.76 15.26 10.18
N GLU A 264 7.95 16.17 9.63
CA GLU A 264 6.87 15.82 8.71
C GLU A 264 7.39 15.16 7.42
N ASP A 265 8.52 15.64 6.92
CA ASP A 265 9.11 15.11 5.69
C ASP A 265 9.82 13.79 5.94
N MET A 266 10.41 13.58 7.13
CA MET A 266 10.90 12.28 7.57
C MET A 266 9.76 11.26 7.70
N ALA A 267 8.62 11.67 8.26
CA ALA A 267 7.44 10.82 8.38
C ALA A 267 6.91 10.40 7.00
N ARG A 268 6.90 11.33 6.04
CA ARG A 268 6.52 11.03 4.64
C ARG A 268 7.50 10.07 3.99
N MET A 269 8.80 10.29 4.15
CA MET A 269 9.84 9.40 3.63
C MET A 269 9.69 7.99 4.19
N TYR A 270 9.44 7.87 5.50
CA TYR A 270 9.16 6.59 6.15
C TYR A 270 7.94 5.89 5.55
N LYS A 271 6.79 6.58 5.43
CA LYS A 271 5.57 6.01 4.84
C LYS A 271 5.76 5.54 3.40
N LEU A 272 6.56 6.24 2.60
CA LEU A 272 6.86 5.85 1.22
C LEU A 272 7.78 4.63 1.19
N LEU A 273 8.93 4.69 1.87
CA LEU A 273 9.92 3.62 1.84
C LEU A 273 9.47 2.34 2.58
N ALA A 274 8.52 2.44 3.52
CA ALA A 274 7.91 1.27 4.16
C ALA A 274 7.12 0.38 3.18
N ARG A 275 6.75 0.91 2.00
CA ARG A 275 6.01 0.16 0.96
C ARG A 275 6.90 -0.76 0.13
N ILE A 276 8.20 -0.51 0.11
CA ILE A 276 9.16 -1.32 -0.65
C ILE A 276 9.90 -2.28 0.28
N PRO A 277 10.20 -3.52 -0.18
CA PRO A 277 11.02 -4.44 0.59
C PRO A 277 12.41 -3.83 0.84
N GLU A 278 12.93 -3.98 2.06
CA GLU A 278 14.25 -3.46 2.48
C GLU A 278 14.40 -1.93 2.30
N GLY A 279 13.27 -1.20 2.22
CA GLY A 279 13.22 0.24 2.05
C GLY A 279 13.90 1.01 3.19
N LEU A 280 13.68 0.54 4.42
CA LEU A 280 13.96 1.25 5.66
C LEU A 280 15.33 0.94 6.29
N ASP A 281 16.01 -0.15 5.90
CA ASP A 281 17.26 -0.56 6.55
C ASP A 281 18.36 0.50 6.48
N PRO A 282 18.57 1.19 5.33
CA PRO A 282 19.53 2.30 5.28
C PRO A 282 19.12 3.49 6.15
N LEU A 283 17.82 3.76 6.31
CA LEU A 283 17.33 4.85 7.17
C LEU A 283 17.62 4.56 8.63
N ARG A 284 17.38 3.32 9.08
CA ARG A 284 17.66 2.88 10.45
C ARG A 284 19.14 3.06 10.80
N SER A 285 20.04 2.65 9.89
CA SER A 285 21.48 2.84 10.08
C SER A 285 21.91 4.31 10.10
N ARG A 286 21.37 5.14 9.19
CA ARG A 286 21.66 6.58 9.18
C ARG A 286 21.13 7.28 10.43
N PHE A 287 19.93 6.92 10.86
CA PHE A 287 19.32 7.40 12.10
C PHE A 287 20.16 7.04 13.33
N GLU A 288 20.56 5.76 13.47
CA GLU A 288 21.43 5.31 14.57
C GLU A 288 22.73 6.14 14.65
N ASN A 289 23.39 6.33 13.51
CA ASN A 289 24.63 7.11 13.44
C ASN A 289 24.41 8.59 13.75
N HIS A 290 23.31 9.19 13.28
CA HIS A 290 22.98 10.59 13.56
C HIS A 290 22.70 10.80 15.06
N VAL A 291 21.88 9.95 15.68
CA VAL A 291 21.58 10.02 17.12
C VAL A 291 22.86 9.82 17.94
N ARG A 292 23.70 8.85 17.56
CA ARG A 292 25.00 8.64 18.21
C ARG A 292 25.86 9.90 18.16
N ARG A 293 25.98 10.53 16.98
CA ARG A 293 26.75 11.77 16.80
C ARG A 293 26.17 12.92 17.61
N ALA A 294 24.85 13.11 17.60
CA ALA A 294 24.16 14.14 18.37
C ALA A 294 24.38 13.95 19.88
N GLY A 295 24.27 12.71 20.38
CA GLY A 295 24.56 12.36 21.77
C GLY A 295 25.99 12.69 22.19
N LEU A 296 26.98 12.31 21.38
CA LEU A 296 28.39 12.60 21.64
C LEU A 296 28.68 14.11 21.66
N LEU A 297 28.11 14.87 20.71
CA LEU A 297 28.26 16.32 20.64
C LEU A 297 27.58 17.03 21.82
N SER A 298 26.40 16.56 22.23
CA SER A 298 25.70 17.09 23.41
C SER A 298 26.55 16.95 24.67
N VAL A 299 27.12 15.75 24.89
CA VAL A 299 28.03 15.49 26.01
C VAL A 299 29.31 16.33 25.92
N GLU A 300 29.88 16.47 24.73
CA GLU A 300 31.11 17.24 24.53
C GLU A 300 30.97 18.71 24.95
N LYS A 301 29.83 19.35 24.63
CA LYS A 301 29.54 20.73 25.03
C LYS A 301 29.61 20.94 26.55
N VAL A 302 29.19 19.94 27.33
CA VAL A 302 29.23 20.02 28.80
C VAL A 302 30.58 19.53 29.34
N ALA A 303 31.24 18.59 28.67
CA ALA A 303 32.50 18.00 29.09
C ALA A 303 33.66 19.01 29.20
N ASP A 304 33.62 20.11 28.46
CA ASP A 304 34.64 21.17 28.50
C ASP A 304 34.69 21.93 29.84
N GLN A 305 33.70 21.73 30.72
CA GLN A 305 33.70 22.23 32.10
C GLN A 305 34.66 21.45 33.04
N GLY A 306 35.29 20.37 32.56
CA GLY A 306 36.32 19.64 33.27
C GLY A 306 35.86 19.06 34.62
N ASP A 307 36.52 19.46 35.70
CA ASP A 307 36.18 19.03 37.07
C ASP A 307 35.04 19.85 37.70
N GLY A 308 34.61 20.94 37.06
CA GLY A 308 33.43 21.72 37.45
C GLY A 308 32.11 21.18 36.86
N LEU A 309 32.14 20.06 36.14
CA LEU A 309 30.97 19.48 35.50
C LEU A 309 29.87 19.12 36.52
N GLU A 310 28.75 19.81 36.44
CA GLU A 310 27.59 19.50 37.29
C GLU A 310 26.92 18.19 36.86
N PRO A 311 26.65 17.25 37.79
CA PRO A 311 25.94 16.01 37.48
C PRO A 311 24.60 16.20 36.81
N LYS A 312 23.89 17.28 37.15
CA LYS A 312 22.63 17.65 36.53
C LYS A 312 22.80 18.03 35.07
N ALA A 313 23.70 18.97 34.75
CA ALA A 313 23.95 19.38 33.37
C ALA A 313 24.37 18.20 32.47
N TYR A 314 25.13 17.25 33.01
CA TYR A 314 25.50 16.02 32.28
C TYR A 314 24.30 15.10 31.99
N VAL A 315 23.48 14.84 33.01
CA VAL A 315 22.29 13.98 32.88
C VAL A 315 21.25 14.63 31.96
N ASP A 316 21.03 15.94 32.09
CA ASP A 316 20.11 16.71 31.25
C ASP A 316 20.55 16.65 29.78
N ALA A 317 21.84 16.79 29.47
CA ALA A 317 22.37 16.70 28.11
C ALA A 317 22.18 15.31 27.45
N LEU A 318 22.24 14.22 28.24
CA LEU A 318 21.96 12.86 27.75
C LEU A 318 20.46 12.64 27.53
N LEU A 319 19.62 13.16 28.43
CA LEU A 319 18.16 13.04 28.38
C LEU A 319 17.55 13.87 27.25
N GLU A 320 18.08 15.05 26.98
CA GLU A 320 17.59 15.93 25.91
C GLU A 320 17.63 15.20 24.57
N VAL A 321 18.78 14.60 24.25
CA VAL A 321 18.98 13.80 23.04
C VAL A 321 18.05 12.58 23.02
N HIS A 322 17.97 11.82 24.11
CA HIS A 322 17.09 10.65 24.18
C HIS A 322 15.62 11.05 23.98
N THR A 323 15.16 12.11 24.64
CA THR A 323 13.77 12.57 24.61
C THR A 323 13.39 13.08 23.23
N GLN A 324 14.24 13.89 22.60
CA GLN A 324 14.02 14.41 21.25
C GLN A 324 13.86 13.27 20.25
N TYR A 325 14.82 12.34 20.19
CA TYR A 325 14.78 11.27 19.20
C TYR A 325 13.78 10.16 19.55
N ALA A 326 13.46 9.95 20.83
CA ALA A 326 12.34 9.08 21.22
C ALA A 326 11.00 9.64 20.74
N ALA A 327 10.78 10.96 20.89
CA ALA A 327 9.59 11.61 20.36
C ALA A 327 9.54 11.53 18.83
N LEU A 328 10.66 11.73 18.15
CA LEU A 328 10.76 11.57 16.69
C LEU A 328 10.41 10.15 16.23
N VAL A 329 10.90 9.12 16.91
CA VAL A 329 10.57 7.72 16.56
C VAL A 329 9.08 7.44 16.71
N GLN A 330 8.43 7.99 17.74
CA GLN A 330 6.99 7.81 17.94
C GLN A 330 6.17 8.56 16.90
N THR A 331 6.54 9.80 16.57
CA THR A 331 5.78 10.68 15.67
C THR A 331 6.04 10.39 14.20
N ALA A 332 7.30 10.37 13.78
CA ALA A 332 7.67 10.23 12.37
C ALA A 332 7.76 8.76 11.91
N PHE A 333 8.24 7.86 12.77
CA PHE A 333 8.43 6.44 12.43
C PHE A 333 7.37 5.51 13.03
N THR A 334 6.26 6.07 13.53
CA THR A 334 5.10 5.32 14.07
C THR A 334 5.45 4.30 15.16
N GLY A 335 6.56 4.50 15.88
CA GLY A 335 7.01 3.57 16.92
C GLY A 335 7.53 2.23 16.39
N GLU A 336 8.05 2.17 15.15
CA GLU A 336 8.59 0.93 14.59
C GLU A 336 9.70 0.34 15.48
N SER A 337 9.58 -0.94 15.84
CA SER A 337 10.48 -1.63 16.76
C SER A 337 11.97 -1.58 16.34
N GLU A 338 12.26 -1.57 15.05
CA GLU A 338 13.62 -1.51 14.52
C GLU A 338 14.24 -0.10 14.64
N PHE A 339 13.44 0.97 14.49
CA PHE A 339 13.90 2.34 14.82
C PHE A 339 14.08 2.53 16.32
N VAL A 340 13.20 1.94 17.15
CA VAL A 340 13.38 1.90 18.61
C VAL A 340 14.68 1.17 18.97
N ARG A 341 14.99 0.04 18.32
CA ARG A 341 16.25 -0.68 18.51
C ARG A 341 17.46 0.18 18.10
N SER A 342 17.35 0.90 16.99
CA SER A 342 18.39 1.81 16.50
C SER A 342 18.65 2.95 17.49
N LEU A 343 17.59 3.52 18.07
CA LEU A 343 17.69 4.50 19.15
C LEU A 343 18.36 3.90 20.39
N ASP A 344 17.93 2.73 20.84
CA ASP A 344 18.48 2.04 22.02
C ASP A 344 19.98 1.75 21.84
N ASN A 345 20.40 1.30 20.65
CA ASN A 345 21.81 1.06 20.32
C ASN A 345 22.63 2.36 20.34
N ALA A 346 22.12 3.43 19.73
CA ALA A 346 22.77 4.73 19.76
C ALA A 346 22.94 5.25 21.20
N CYS A 347 21.90 5.13 22.03
CA CYS A 347 21.91 5.51 23.44
C CYS A 347 22.96 4.75 24.24
N ARG A 348 23.05 3.42 24.08
CA ARG A 348 24.10 2.62 24.72
C ARG A 348 25.50 3.10 24.34
N GLU A 349 25.73 3.42 23.07
CA GLU A 349 27.04 3.87 22.62
C GLU A 349 27.42 5.22 23.24
N TYR A 350 26.59 6.27 23.10
CA TYR A 350 26.99 7.61 23.55
C TYR A 350 26.94 7.80 25.08
N ILE A 351 26.15 6.99 25.81
CA ILE A 351 26.10 7.03 27.28
C ILE A 351 27.37 6.41 27.88
N ASN A 352 27.85 5.30 27.32
CA ASN A 352 29.01 4.58 27.87
C ASN A 352 30.34 5.05 27.26
N ARG A 353 30.35 5.47 26.00
CA ARG A 353 31.56 5.84 25.25
C ARG A 353 31.52 7.29 24.79
N ASN A 354 31.78 8.21 25.71
CA ASN A 354 31.84 9.64 25.43
C ASN A 354 33.12 10.31 25.97
N LYS A 355 33.29 11.60 25.68
CA LYS A 355 34.47 12.39 26.11
C LYS A 355 34.67 12.40 27.63
N VAL A 356 33.57 12.36 28.41
CA VAL A 356 33.61 12.30 29.88
C VAL A 356 34.15 10.94 30.35
N CYS A 357 33.76 9.85 29.69
CA CYS A 357 34.23 8.50 29.96
C CYS A 357 35.62 8.18 29.37
N ALA A 358 36.15 9.00 28.46
CA ALA A 358 37.40 8.72 27.74
C ALA A 358 38.62 8.50 28.67
N LYS A 359 38.64 9.13 29.85
CA LYS A 359 39.69 8.92 30.88
C LYS A 359 39.31 7.87 31.93
N ASN A 360 38.02 7.62 32.12
CA ASN A 360 37.49 6.70 33.14
C ASN A 360 36.05 6.29 32.79
N SER A 361 35.85 5.03 32.38
CA SER A 361 34.52 4.49 32.02
C SER A 361 33.52 4.55 33.18
N ALA A 362 34.00 4.53 34.42
CA ALA A 362 33.18 4.65 35.63
C ALA A 362 32.56 6.05 35.82
N ARG A 363 32.95 7.06 35.03
CA ARG A 363 32.48 8.44 35.22
C ARG A 363 31.01 8.60 34.87
N SER A 364 30.48 7.94 33.83
CA SER A 364 29.04 7.94 33.52
C SER A 364 28.18 7.39 34.67
N PRO A 365 28.41 6.14 35.15
CA PRO A 365 27.71 5.60 36.32
C PRO A 365 27.83 6.49 37.56
N GLN A 366 29.01 7.05 37.82
CA GLN A 366 29.25 7.92 38.97
C GLN A 366 28.46 9.24 38.88
N MET A 367 28.43 9.87 37.71
CA MET A 367 27.69 11.12 37.49
C MET A 367 26.19 10.90 37.64
N LEU A 368 25.67 9.79 37.11
CA LEU A 368 24.26 9.43 37.28
C LEU A 368 23.93 9.17 38.76
N ALA A 369 24.79 8.45 39.50
CA ALA A 369 24.60 8.19 40.94
C ALA A 369 24.64 9.48 41.77
N LYS A 370 25.55 10.42 41.45
CA LYS A 370 25.61 11.74 42.09
C LYS A 370 24.38 12.59 41.79
N HIS A 371 23.86 12.53 40.57
CA HIS A 371 22.63 13.25 40.23
C HIS A 371 21.44 12.69 41.01
N ALA A 372 21.29 11.36 41.06
CA ALA A 372 20.26 10.72 41.89
C ALA A 372 20.39 11.09 43.38
N ASP A 373 21.61 11.15 43.92
CA ASP A 373 21.88 11.61 45.29
C ASP A 373 21.47 13.08 45.51
N ASN A 374 21.71 13.96 44.53
CA ASN A 374 21.30 15.36 44.60
C ASN A 374 19.77 15.53 44.55
N VAL A 375 19.07 14.70 43.77
CA VAL A 375 17.59 14.69 43.71
C VAL A 375 17.00 14.24 45.05
N LEU A 376 17.61 13.25 45.70
CA LEU A 376 17.12 12.65 46.94
C LEU A 376 17.58 13.39 48.23
N LYS A 377 18.49 14.36 48.12
CA LYS A 377 18.95 15.17 49.24
C LYS A 377 17.98 16.29 49.57
N ARG A 378 17.82 16.56 50.87
CA ARG A 378 17.04 17.69 51.37
C ARG A 378 17.65 19.01 50.87
N SER A 379 16.94 19.67 49.97
CA SER A 379 17.28 20.99 49.43
C SER A 379 16.65 22.12 50.25
N THR A 380 17.24 23.32 50.20
CA THR A 380 16.67 24.55 50.79
C THR A 380 15.43 25.05 50.03
N LYS A 381 15.21 24.59 48.80
CA LYS A 381 13.95 24.77 48.06
C LYS A 381 13.13 23.48 48.15
N ALA A 382 11.91 23.59 48.66
CA ALA A 382 10.96 22.48 48.63
C ALA A 382 10.71 22.10 47.15
N THR A 383 11.10 20.88 46.78
CA THR A 383 10.75 20.27 45.50
C THR A 383 9.53 19.40 45.75
N GLU A 384 8.51 19.51 44.92
CA GLU A 384 7.30 18.69 45.05
C GLU A 384 7.63 17.21 44.86
N GLU A 385 6.93 16.33 45.58
CA GLU A 385 7.18 14.88 45.50
C GLU A 385 6.95 14.33 44.09
N ASP A 386 5.95 14.85 43.38
CA ASP A 386 5.67 14.50 41.99
C ASP A 386 6.82 14.85 41.04
N ASP A 387 7.50 15.97 41.27
CA ASP A 387 8.64 16.39 40.45
C ASP A 387 9.90 15.58 40.77
N MET A 388 10.08 15.18 42.04
CA MET A 388 11.14 14.22 42.41
C MET A 388 10.94 12.89 41.70
N GLU A 389 9.72 12.36 41.69
CA GLU A 389 9.39 11.10 41.03
C GLU A 389 9.65 11.15 39.51
N LYS A 390 9.32 12.27 38.84
CA LYS A 390 9.68 12.50 37.42
C LYS A 390 11.19 12.47 37.20
N MET A 391 11.97 13.15 38.04
CA MET A 391 13.43 13.15 37.95
C MET A 391 14.03 11.76 38.19
N LEU A 392 13.48 10.97 39.11
CA LEU A 392 13.89 9.58 39.32
C LEU A 392 13.59 8.70 38.09
N ASN A 393 12.44 8.88 37.44
CA ASN A 393 12.12 8.18 36.18
C ASN A 393 13.10 8.53 35.06
N GLN A 394 13.52 9.80 34.97
CA GLN A 394 14.54 10.23 34.02
C GLN A 394 15.91 9.59 34.32
N VAL A 395 16.32 9.51 35.59
CA VAL A 395 17.53 8.77 35.98
C VAL A 395 17.45 7.31 35.53
N MET A 396 16.30 6.66 35.75
CA MET A 396 16.08 5.28 35.34
C MET A 396 16.10 5.08 33.82
N THR A 397 15.71 6.11 33.06
CA THR A 397 15.78 6.10 31.59
C THR A 397 17.23 6.00 31.12
N ILE A 398 18.15 6.78 31.69
CA ILE A 398 19.59 6.63 31.39
C ILE A 398 20.14 5.31 31.96
N PHE A 399 19.76 4.94 33.18
CA PHE A 399 20.23 3.72 33.85
C PHE A 399 20.00 2.46 33.02
N LYS A 400 18.89 2.40 32.26
CA LYS A 400 18.60 1.31 31.31
C LYS A 400 19.76 1.04 30.35
N TYR A 401 20.49 2.07 29.93
CA TYR A 401 21.53 2.00 28.91
C TYR A 401 22.95 1.89 29.49
N LEU A 402 23.14 1.92 30.81
CA LEU A 402 24.45 1.73 31.42
C LEU A 402 24.93 0.28 31.28
N GLU A 403 26.19 0.11 30.86
CA GLU A 403 26.88 -1.20 30.85
C GLU A 403 27.36 -1.56 32.27
N ASP A 404 28.08 -0.64 32.93
CA ASP A 404 28.67 -0.84 34.27
C ASP A 404 27.68 -0.51 35.41
N LYS A 405 26.59 -1.27 35.50
CA LYS A 405 25.55 -1.06 36.53
C LYS A 405 26.05 -1.30 37.96
N ASP A 406 26.97 -2.23 38.14
CA ASP A 406 27.62 -2.52 39.43
C ASP A 406 28.39 -1.30 39.99
N VAL A 407 29.04 -0.53 39.12
CA VAL A 407 29.72 0.71 39.49
C VAL A 407 28.70 1.75 39.98
N PHE A 408 27.57 1.91 39.29
CA PHE A 408 26.47 2.75 39.76
C PHE A 408 25.99 2.30 41.14
N GLN A 409 25.73 1.00 41.34
CA GLN A 409 25.29 0.42 42.62
C GLN A 409 26.25 0.77 43.77
N LYS A 410 27.56 0.65 43.53
CA LYS A 410 28.59 0.93 44.53
C LYS A 410 28.62 2.39 44.94
N PHE A 411 28.51 3.33 43.99
CA PHE A 411 28.44 4.75 44.32
C PHE A 411 27.10 5.11 44.98
N TYR A 412 25.99 4.57 44.47
CA TYR A 412 24.65 4.81 45.01
C TYR A 412 24.53 4.33 46.46
N SER A 413 24.94 3.10 46.76
CA SER A 413 24.94 2.54 48.13
C SER A 413 25.76 3.38 49.12
N GLN A 414 26.93 3.87 48.71
CA GLN A 414 27.75 4.75 49.55
C GLN A 414 27.05 6.09 49.82
N THR A 415 26.40 6.68 48.82
CA THR A 415 25.65 7.93 49.00
C THR A 415 24.40 7.74 49.83
N LEU A 416 23.65 6.65 49.62
CA LEU A 416 22.49 6.28 50.41
C LEU A 416 22.85 6.10 51.89
N ALA A 417 23.90 5.32 52.19
CA ALA A 417 24.37 5.15 53.56
C ALA A 417 24.71 6.49 54.24
N LYS A 418 25.37 7.40 53.53
CA LYS A 418 25.65 8.76 54.04
C LYS A 418 24.38 9.56 54.28
N ARG A 419 23.39 9.49 53.38
CA ARG A 419 22.12 10.22 53.54
C ARG A 419 21.33 9.71 54.74
N LEU A 420 21.27 8.39 54.93
CA LEU A 420 20.60 7.75 56.06
C LEU A 420 21.29 8.06 57.40
N VAL A 421 22.62 7.95 57.47
CA VAL A 421 23.39 8.25 58.69
C VAL A 421 23.29 9.72 59.08
N ASN A 422 23.35 10.63 58.11
CA ASN A 422 23.36 12.07 58.37
C ASN A 422 21.95 12.70 58.41
N GLY A 423 20.89 11.90 58.17
CA GLY A 423 19.52 12.40 58.12
C GLY A 423 19.26 13.46 57.04
N THR A 424 20.00 13.40 55.92
CA THR A 424 19.92 14.40 54.84
C THR A 424 18.98 14.01 53.70
N SER A 425 18.24 12.90 53.81
CA SER A 425 17.24 12.50 52.81
C SER A 425 16.06 13.47 52.78
N ALA A 426 15.57 13.78 51.59
CA ALA A 426 14.43 14.68 51.38
C ALA A 426 13.11 14.02 51.81
N SER A 427 12.86 12.78 51.35
CA SER A 427 11.67 11.99 51.63
C SER A 427 12.02 10.49 51.72
N PRO A 428 11.56 9.76 52.75
CA PRO A 428 11.78 8.32 52.86
C PRO A 428 11.01 7.52 51.80
N ASP A 429 9.86 8.05 51.35
CA ASP A 429 9.04 7.40 50.32
C ASP A 429 9.74 7.47 48.96
N ALA A 430 10.41 8.59 48.64
CA ALA A 430 11.21 8.74 47.43
C ALA A 430 12.43 7.78 47.39
N GLU A 431 13.08 7.54 48.53
CA GLU A 431 14.17 6.57 48.64
C GLU A 431 13.66 5.15 48.38
N THR A 432 12.52 4.79 48.96
CA THR A 432 11.86 3.50 48.75
C THR A 432 11.43 3.32 47.29
N SER A 433 10.86 4.36 46.66
CA SER A 433 10.50 4.40 45.24
C SER A 433 11.72 4.12 44.36
N MET A 434 12.85 4.82 44.59
CA MET A 434 14.07 4.61 43.80
C MET A 434 14.64 3.20 43.94
N ILE A 435 14.62 2.62 45.15
CA ILE A 435 15.06 1.23 45.36
C ILE A 435 14.14 0.24 44.63
N SER A 436 12.82 0.49 44.64
CA SER A 436 11.88 -0.33 43.88
C SER A 436 12.16 -0.29 42.38
N LYS A 437 12.39 0.90 41.81
CA LYS A 437 12.73 1.04 40.38
C LYS A 437 14.03 0.33 40.02
N LEU A 438 15.06 0.42 40.88
CA LEU A 438 16.32 -0.31 40.68
C LEU A 438 16.12 -1.84 40.76
N LYS A 439 15.24 -2.30 41.64
CA LYS A 439 14.87 -3.71 41.76
C LYS A 439 14.15 -4.21 40.50
N ASP A 440 13.23 -3.41 39.97
CA ASP A 440 12.49 -3.78 38.75
C ASP A 440 13.41 -3.81 37.52
N ALA A 441 14.39 -2.91 37.44
CA ALA A 441 15.31 -2.82 36.30
C ALA A 441 16.47 -3.83 36.31
N SER A 442 16.93 -4.28 37.50
CA SER A 442 18.13 -5.12 37.64
C SER A 442 17.96 -6.37 38.50
N GLY A 443 16.77 -6.60 39.07
CA GLY A 443 16.45 -7.77 39.89
C GLY A 443 16.75 -7.63 41.38
N PHE A 444 16.28 -8.61 42.16
CA PHE A 444 16.35 -8.61 43.63
C PHE A 444 17.78 -8.65 44.19
N GLU A 445 18.67 -9.45 43.59
CA GLU A 445 20.06 -9.58 44.04
C GLU A 445 20.83 -8.26 43.99
N TYR A 446 20.49 -7.41 43.02
CA TYR A 446 21.08 -6.08 42.85
C TYR A 446 20.65 -5.10 43.96
N THR A 447 19.46 -5.26 44.55
CA THR A 447 18.96 -4.36 45.60
C THR A 447 19.05 -4.92 47.01
N ASN A 448 19.45 -6.18 47.20
CA ASN A 448 19.46 -6.86 48.50
C ASN A 448 20.33 -6.17 49.57
N LYS A 449 21.34 -5.39 49.17
CA LYS A 449 22.19 -4.59 50.09
C LYS A 449 21.67 -3.16 50.32
N LEU A 450 20.63 -2.75 49.60
CA LEU A 450 20.03 -1.41 49.65
C LEU A 450 18.71 -1.40 50.42
N GLN A 451 18.04 -2.55 50.52
CA GLN A 451 16.89 -2.81 51.41
C GLN A 451 17.39 -3.11 52.82
#